data_AF-A0A8T4LSI1-F1
#
_entry.id   AF-A0A8T4LSI1-F1
#
_cell.length_a   1.000
_cell.length_b   1.000
_cell.length_c   1.000
_cell.angle_alpha   90.00
_cell.angle_beta   90.00
_cell.angle_gamma   90.00
#
_symmetry.space_group_name_H-M   'P 1'
#
loop_
_entity.id
_entity.type
_entity.pdbx_description
1 polymer ?
#
loop_
_entity_poly.entity_id
_entity_poly.type
_entity_poly.pdbx_seq_one_letter_code
_entity_poly.pdbx_strand_id
1 'polypeptide(L)'
;MKRIALSHGLWALSTEPTKLAASDTFRRFKPEPTHEVRRQEVVGSRQEAIKRTREMLRSMTAEQLLQVIEFHKDLNLFEALALAKRENKLIVPNVIHDKILTETKDKKLLRKLYGGWKWTGTLVICEAPDRPFRKKVTFSWKDENSNIKYSVSFRVPKQLQGKANCALAIDHPDFEILEISKKSSTWSRIFDRSKSQIENQYELKLVEGGNVYLIELFPNKDGCYVPHPQTGIPQGEPVDDSDKARRLWRRDSAYISLLRRGDYGIINFDGSTLIDFRHSLPSFGLGVVLASLQ
;
A
#
# COMPACT_ATOMS: atom_id res chain seq x y z
N MET A 1 35.49 25.44 47.50
CA MET A 1 34.14 25.35 46.89
C MET A 1 34.14 26.13 45.58
N LYS A 2 34.04 25.45 44.44
CA LYS A 2 34.08 26.02 43.09
C LYS A 2 32.66 26.37 42.62
N ARG A 3 32.47 27.58 42.12
CA ARG A 3 31.26 28.03 41.40
C ARG A 3 31.13 27.22 40.10
N ILE A 4 29.97 26.60 39.89
CA ILE A 4 29.60 25.98 38.61
C ILE A 4 28.64 26.95 37.92
N ALA A 5 29.06 27.46 36.77
CA ALA A 5 28.26 28.28 35.89
C ALA A 5 27.29 27.38 35.10
N LEU A 6 26.01 27.76 35.09
CA LEU A 6 24.97 27.19 34.24
C LEU A 6 25.17 27.73 32.82
N SER A 7 25.61 26.88 31.89
CA SER A 7 25.55 27.18 30.46
C SER A 7 24.18 26.79 29.92
N HIS A 8 23.42 27.80 29.51
CA HIS A 8 22.24 27.67 28.67
C HIS A 8 22.63 27.12 27.30
N GLY A 9 22.33 25.84 27.05
CA GLY A 9 22.32 25.30 25.70
C GLY A 9 21.07 25.79 24.97
N LEU A 10 21.22 26.76 24.07
CA LEU A 10 20.22 27.16 23.09
C LEU A 10 19.80 25.93 22.27
N TRP A 11 18.55 25.52 22.40
CA TRP A 11 17.91 24.63 21.44
C TRP A 11 17.62 25.43 20.19
N ALA A 12 18.49 25.31 19.18
CA ALA A 12 18.19 25.78 17.83
C ALA A 12 17.06 24.89 17.28
N LEU A 13 15.83 25.42 17.35
CA LEU A 13 14.69 24.94 16.58
C LEU A 13 15.09 25.00 15.09
N SER A 14 15.37 23.84 14.51
CA SER A 14 15.47 23.69 13.06
C SER A 14 14.08 23.95 12.47
N THR A 15 13.87 25.19 12.04
CA THR A 15 12.73 25.60 11.22
C THR A 15 13.07 25.36 9.76
N GLU A 16 12.81 24.16 9.25
CA GLU A 16 12.76 23.91 7.80
C GLU A 16 11.47 23.16 7.45
N PRO A 17 10.62 23.72 6.56
CA PRO A 17 9.43 23.03 6.08
C PRO A 17 9.84 22.01 5.03
N THR A 18 9.85 20.72 5.36
CA THR A 18 10.08 19.67 4.36
C THR A 18 8.82 19.53 3.49
N LYS A 19 8.75 20.32 2.42
CA LYS A 19 7.81 20.12 1.31
C LYS A 19 8.22 18.85 0.55
N LEU A 20 7.59 17.72 0.83
CA LEU A 20 7.70 16.53 -0.02
C LEU A 20 6.91 16.79 -1.31
N ALA A 21 7.61 17.18 -2.38
CA ALA A 21 7.07 17.19 -3.72
C ALA A 21 7.21 15.79 -4.34
N ALA A 22 6.21 15.35 -5.12
CA ALA A 22 6.29 14.14 -5.94
C ALA A 22 7.38 14.22 -7.03
N SER A 23 7.90 15.42 -7.28
CA SER A 23 9.04 15.69 -8.15
C SER A 23 10.40 15.70 -7.42
N ASP A 24 10.43 15.60 -6.08
CA ASP A 24 11.65 15.72 -5.25
C ASP A 24 11.77 14.54 -4.26
N THR A 25 11.38 13.34 -4.71
CA THR A 25 11.15 12.17 -3.85
C THR A 25 12.42 11.37 -3.53
N PHE A 26 13.60 11.79 -4.01
CA PHE A 26 14.84 10.98 -3.95
C PHE A 26 16.05 11.64 -3.28
N ARG A 27 15.92 12.83 -2.65
CA ARG A 27 17.08 13.50 -2.01
C ARG A 27 17.79 12.67 -0.94
N ARG A 28 17.13 11.66 -0.36
CA ARG A 28 17.66 10.86 0.76
C ARG A 28 18.41 9.60 0.33
N PHE A 29 18.29 9.13 -0.91
CA PHE A 29 18.88 7.86 -1.33
C PHE A 29 20.01 8.11 -2.34
N LYS A 30 21.25 7.89 -1.90
CA LYS A 30 22.37 7.72 -2.85
C LYS A 30 22.11 6.46 -3.68
N PRO A 31 22.48 6.44 -4.97
CA PRO A 31 22.41 5.21 -5.76
C PRO A 31 23.16 4.10 -5.01
N GLU A 32 22.47 3.02 -4.68
CA GLU A 32 23.16 1.82 -4.20
C GLU A 32 24.06 1.29 -5.33
N PRO A 33 25.21 0.68 -5.01
CA PRO A 33 26.06 0.06 -6.01
C PRO A 33 25.23 -0.96 -6.80
N THR A 34 25.13 -0.72 -8.12
CA THR A 34 24.43 -1.61 -9.05
C THR A 34 25.09 -2.98 -9.01
N HIS A 35 24.40 -3.96 -8.42
CA HIS A 35 24.71 -5.36 -8.69
C HIS A 35 24.22 -5.69 -10.10
N GLU A 36 25.13 -6.13 -10.98
CA GLU A 36 24.78 -6.67 -12.28
C GLU A 36 24.04 -8.01 -12.10
N VAL A 37 22.74 -7.94 -11.87
CA VAL A 37 21.85 -9.09 -12.06
C VAL A 37 21.72 -9.28 -13.56
N ARG A 38 22.09 -10.46 -14.08
CA ARG A 38 21.92 -10.85 -15.49
C ARG A 38 20.54 -10.40 -15.98
N ARG A 39 20.49 -9.40 -16.85
CA ARG A 39 19.24 -8.98 -17.50
C ARG A 39 18.91 -10.05 -18.54
N GLN A 40 17.86 -10.81 -18.32
CA GLN A 40 17.26 -11.59 -19.40
C GLN A 40 16.67 -10.61 -20.42
N GLU A 41 16.89 -10.89 -21.71
CA GLU A 41 16.15 -10.18 -22.77
C GLU A 41 14.66 -10.49 -22.60
N VAL A 42 13.89 -9.46 -22.26
CA VAL A 42 12.44 -9.58 -22.12
C VAL A 42 11.84 -9.73 -23.53
N VAL A 43 11.59 -10.97 -23.94
CA VAL A 43 10.87 -11.28 -25.19
C VAL A 43 9.36 -11.17 -24.93
N GLY A 44 8.75 -10.06 -25.34
CA GLY A 44 7.29 -9.85 -25.28
C GLY A 44 6.88 -8.43 -24.88
N SER A 45 5.56 -8.22 -24.74
CA SER A 45 5.04 -6.94 -24.23
C SER A 45 5.30 -6.79 -22.73
N ARG A 46 5.34 -5.55 -22.22
CA ARG A 46 5.51 -5.29 -20.77
C ARG A 46 4.43 -6.00 -19.93
N GLN A 47 3.20 -6.08 -20.43
CA GLN A 47 2.10 -6.76 -19.75
C GLN A 47 2.32 -8.27 -19.67
N GLU A 48 2.86 -8.88 -20.73
CA GLU A 48 3.22 -10.31 -20.72
C GLU A 48 4.32 -10.58 -19.70
N ALA A 49 5.35 -9.74 -19.63
CA ALA A 49 6.41 -9.84 -18.62
C ALA A 49 5.86 -9.75 -17.18
N ILE A 50 4.94 -8.81 -16.93
CA ILE A 50 4.24 -8.68 -15.64
C ILE A 50 3.44 -9.96 -15.32
N LYS A 51 2.69 -10.47 -16.29
CA LYS A 51 1.87 -11.69 -16.12
C LYS A 51 2.74 -12.90 -15.81
N ARG A 52 3.80 -13.14 -16.61
CA ARG A 52 4.77 -14.21 -16.39
C ARG A 52 5.43 -14.10 -15.02
N THR A 53 5.88 -12.91 -14.64
CA THR A 53 6.50 -12.68 -13.33
C THR A 53 5.53 -13.00 -12.19
N ARG A 54 4.26 -12.60 -12.28
CA ARG A 54 3.23 -12.93 -11.27
C ARG A 54 2.98 -14.44 -11.19
N GLU A 55 2.86 -15.11 -12.33
CA GLU A 55 2.67 -16.57 -12.39
C GLU A 55 3.86 -17.31 -11.79
N MET A 56 5.08 -16.89 -12.14
CA MET A 56 6.32 -17.40 -11.56
C MET A 56 6.32 -17.26 -10.04
N LEU A 57 6.10 -16.05 -9.50
CA LEU A 57 6.05 -15.82 -8.04
C LEU A 57 4.97 -16.69 -7.37
N ARG A 58 3.81 -16.87 -8.00
CA ARG A 58 2.74 -17.74 -7.47
C ARG A 58 3.13 -19.22 -7.45
N SER A 59 4.00 -19.68 -8.35
CA SER A 59 4.49 -21.07 -8.36
C SER A 59 5.65 -21.35 -7.40
N MET A 60 6.36 -20.31 -6.95
CA MET A 60 7.51 -20.46 -6.04
C MET A 60 7.09 -20.87 -4.62
N THR A 61 7.95 -21.61 -3.94
CA THR A 61 7.84 -21.86 -2.48
C THR A 61 8.22 -20.60 -1.70
N ALA A 62 7.84 -20.50 -0.42
CA ALA A 62 8.29 -19.37 0.40
C ALA A 62 9.82 -19.20 0.48
N GLU A 63 10.58 -20.30 0.52
CA GLU A 63 12.04 -20.25 0.55
C GLU A 63 12.62 -19.63 -0.73
N GLN A 64 12.07 -20.01 -1.89
CA GLN A 64 12.45 -19.42 -3.18
C GLN A 64 12.05 -17.95 -3.26
N LEU A 65 10.85 -17.61 -2.77
CA LEU A 65 10.37 -16.23 -2.72
C LEU A 65 11.31 -15.34 -1.92
N LEU A 66 11.77 -15.80 -0.75
CA LEU A 66 12.71 -15.05 0.09
C LEU A 66 14.08 -14.78 -0.57
N GLN A 67 14.45 -15.54 -1.62
CA GLN A 67 15.69 -15.34 -2.36
C GLN A 67 15.56 -14.31 -3.50
N VAL A 68 14.35 -14.18 -4.08
CA VAL A 68 14.13 -13.32 -5.26
C VAL A 68 13.48 -11.99 -4.93
N ILE A 69 12.99 -11.85 -3.71
CA ILE A 69 12.26 -10.68 -3.24
C ILE A 69 13.14 -9.78 -2.38
N GLU A 70 13.08 -8.48 -2.64
CA GLU A 70 13.75 -7.46 -1.84
C GLU A 70 12.80 -6.83 -0.83
N PHE A 71 13.21 -6.81 0.44
CA PHE A 71 12.45 -6.16 1.52
C PHE A 71 13.05 -4.79 1.84
N HIS A 72 12.37 -3.75 1.39
CA HIS A 72 12.69 -2.37 1.74
C HIS A 72 12.05 -2.01 3.09
N LYS A 73 12.62 -1.02 3.78
CA LYS A 73 12.06 -0.41 4.99
C LYS A 73 11.91 1.08 4.76
N ASP A 74 11.02 1.71 5.51
CA ASP A 74 10.91 3.17 5.60
C ASP A 74 10.57 3.89 4.28
N LEU A 75 9.92 3.20 3.32
CA LEU A 75 9.40 3.82 2.09
C LEU A 75 7.92 4.17 2.25
N ASN A 76 7.55 5.41 1.94
CA ASN A 76 6.13 5.71 1.75
C ASN A 76 5.63 5.14 0.41
N LEU A 77 4.32 5.16 0.19
CA LEU A 77 3.72 4.59 -1.01
C LEU A 77 4.25 5.22 -2.31
N PHE A 78 4.38 6.54 -2.36
CA PHE A 78 4.85 7.22 -3.57
C PHE A 78 6.30 6.86 -3.88
N GLU A 79 7.15 6.79 -2.85
CA GLU A 79 8.54 6.33 -2.96
C GLU A 79 8.61 4.89 -3.48
N ALA A 80 7.79 4.00 -2.92
CA ALA A 80 7.72 2.61 -3.34
C ALA A 80 7.31 2.42 -4.80
N LEU A 81 6.25 3.13 -5.24
CA LEU A 81 5.80 3.09 -6.63
C LEU A 81 6.84 3.69 -7.58
N ALA A 82 7.48 4.79 -7.19
CA ALA A 82 8.52 5.41 -7.98
C ALA A 82 9.76 4.51 -8.10
N LEU A 83 10.16 3.86 -7.01
CA LEU A 83 11.26 2.88 -6.97
C LEU A 83 10.95 1.68 -7.87
N ALA A 84 9.78 1.07 -7.71
CA ALA A 84 9.34 -0.05 -8.52
C ALA A 84 9.34 0.29 -10.02
N LYS A 85 8.81 1.46 -10.39
CA LYS A 85 8.82 1.94 -11.78
C LYS A 85 10.24 2.17 -12.29
N ARG A 86 11.10 2.83 -11.52
CA ARG A 86 12.49 3.14 -11.88
C ARG A 86 13.31 1.87 -12.13
N GLU A 87 13.12 0.87 -11.29
CA GLU A 87 13.90 -0.38 -11.34
C GLU A 87 13.23 -1.47 -12.18
N ASN A 88 12.12 -1.15 -12.85
CA ASN A 88 11.33 -2.11 -13.61
C ASN A 88 10.95 -3.35 -12.77
N LYS A 89 10.54 -3.11 -11.52
CA LYS A 89 10.11 -4.10 -10.55
C LYS A 89 8.60 -4.00 -10.32
N LEU A 90 8.02 -5.05 -9.76
CA LEU A 90 6.66 -5.03 -9.23
C LEU A 90 6.69 -5.04 -7.69
N ILE A 91 5.80 -4.26 -7.08
CA ILE A 91 5.45 -4.43 -5.67
C ILE A 91 4.67 -5.73 -5.51
N VAL A 92 5.13 -6.58 -4.62
CA VAL A 92 4.67 -7.96 -4.47
C VAL A 92 3.21 -8.04 -4.01
N PRO A 93 2.34 -8.79 -4.71
CA PRO A 93 0.93 -8.93 -4.35
C PRO A 93 0.69 -9.59 -2.99
N ASN A 94 -0.48 -9.33 -2.41
CA ASN A 94 -0.89 -9.84 -1.09
C ASN A 94 -0.76 -11.37 -0.95
N VAL A 95 -1.16 -12.13 -1.96
CA VAL A 95 -1.09 -13.61 -1.93
C VAL A 95 0.33 -14.15 -1.76
N ILE A 96 1.33 -13.42 -2.25
CA ILE A 96 2.74 -13.82 -2.12
C ILE A 96 3.23 -13.55 -0.70
N HIS A 97 2.80 -12.43 -0.09
CA HIS A 97 3.06 -12.17 1.32
C HIS A 97 2.43 -13.24 2.21
N ASP A 98 1.17 -13.61 1.96
CA ASP A 98 0.49 -14.68 2.70
C ASP A 98 1.30 -15.97 2.63
N LYS A 99 1.74 -16.35 1.44
CA LYS A 99 2.58 -17.54 1.25
C LYS A 99 3.86 -17.51 2.10
N ILE A 100 4.61 -16.40 2.06
CA ILE A 100 5.83 -16.24 2.85
C ILE A 100 5.53 -16.38 4.33
N LEU A 101 4.46 -15.74 4.81
CA LEU A 101 4.07 -15.76 6.22
C LEU A 101 3.61 -17.15 6.68
N THR A 102 2.88 -17.90 5.85
CA THR A 102 2.33 -19.22 6.20
C THR A 102 3.34 -20.36 6.09
N GLU A 103 4.18 -20.35 5.06
CA GLU A 103 5.05 -21.50 4.75
C GLU A 103 6.44 -21.38 5.41
N THR A 104 6.89 -20.17 5.78
CA THR A 104 8.21 -19.98 6.38
C THR A 104 8.23 -20.42 7.84
N LYS A 105 9.00 -21.47 8.13
CA LYS A 105 9.14 -22.00 9.50
C LYS A 105 10.08 -21.16 10.38
N ASP A 106 10.99 -20.38 9.80
CA ASP A 106 11.90 -19.52 10.56
C ASP A 106 11.19 -18.26 11.09
N LYS A 107 10.63 -18.40 12.30
CA LYS A 107 9.96 -17.30 13.01
C LYS A 107 10.88 -16.11 13.31
N LYS A 108 12.19 -16.33 13.51
CA LYS A 108 13.14 -15.24 13.79
C LYS A 108 13.37 -14.41 12.54
N LEU A 109 13.52 -15.07 11.39
CA LEU A 109 13.61 -14.40 10.09
C LEU A 109 12.33 -13.62 9.77
N LEU A 110 11.16 -14.25 9.94
CA LEU A 110 9.88 -13.57 9.74
C LEU A 110 9.75 -12.33 10.62
N ARG A 111 10.13 -12.39 11.90
CA ARG A 111 10.14 -11.20 12.78
C ARG A 111 11.11 -10.13 12.29
N LYS A 112 12.27 -10.49 11.73
CA LYS A 112 13.23 -9.51 11.18
C LYS A 112 12.68 -8.81 9.94
N LEU A 113 12.00 -9.55 9.07
CA LEU A 113 11.46 -9.06 7.80
C LEU A 113 10.13 -8.31 8.01
N TYR A 114 9.21 -8.88 8.79
CA TYR A 114 7.84 -8.43 9.05
C TYR A 114 7.62 -7.85 10.46
N GLY A 115 8.69 -7.49 11.18
CA GLY A 115 8.63 -6.83 12.49
C GLY A 115 8.03 -5.41 12.49
N GLY A 116 7.31 -5.07 11.42
CA GLY A 116 6.50 -3.89 11.22
C GLY A 116 5.63 -4.10 9.98
N TRP A 117 4.66 -3.19 9.79
CA TRP A 117 3.76 -3.24 8.64
C TRP A 117 4.52 -3.13 7.30
N LYS A 118 4.07 -3.91 6.32
CA LYS A 118 4.52 -3.93 4.95
C LYS A 118 3.34 -3.63 4.04
N TRP A 119 3.51 -2.70 3.13
CA TRP A 119 2.55 -2.54 2.05
C TRP A 119 2.72 -3.69 1.07
N THR A 120 1.60 -4.28 0.69
CA THR A 120 1.54 -5.18 -0.45
C THR A 120 1.28 -4.38 -1.72
N GLY A 121 1.50 -5.00 -2.86
CA GLY A 121 1.16 -4.45 -4.17
C GLY A 121 -0.33 -4.49 -4.48
N THR A 122 -1.17 -5.02 -3.58
CA THR A 122 -2.61 -5.19 -3.83
C THR A 122 -3.39 -4.00 -3.27
N LEU A 123 -4.00 -3.23 -4.17
CA LEU A 123 -4.93 -2.15 -3.86
C LEU A 123 -6.34 -2.72 -3.68
N VAL A 124 -7.05 -2.27 -2.66
CA VAL A 124 -8.47 -2.58 -2.43
C VAL A 124 -9.30 -1.32 -2.43
N ILE A 125 -10.43 -1.39 -3.12
CA ILE A 125 -11.39 -0.30 -3.31
C ILE A 125 -12.76 -0.85 -2.95
N CYS A 126 -13.44 -0.25 -2.00
CA CYS A 126 -14.84 -0.57 -1.75
C CYS A 126 -15.65 0.67 -1.34
N GLU A 127 -16.97 0.56 -1.52
CA GLU A 127 -17.93 1.50 -0.95
C GLU A 127 -18.28 1.09 0.49
N ALA A 128 -18.97 1.99 1.20
CA ALA A 128 -19.53 1.64 2.50
C ALA A 128 -20.49 0.42 2.38
N PRO A 129 -20.71 -0.35 3.46
CA PRO A 129 -21.65 -1.46 3.45
C PRO A 129 -23.00 -1.09 2.82
N ASP A 130 -23.55 -2.02 2.04
CA ASP A 130 -24.81 -1.92 1.31
C ASP A 130 -24.91 -0.80 0.27
N ARG A 131 -23.81 -0.05 0.04
CA ARG A 131 -23.75 0.97 -1.01
C ARG A 131 -23.22 0.37 -2.31
N PRO A 132 -23.94 0.54 -3.43
CA PRO A 132 -23.45 0.10 -4.72
C PRO A 132 -22.33 1.01 -5.24
N PHE A 133 -21.39 0.43 -5.99
CA PHE A 133 -20.41 1.20 -6.74
C PHE A 133 -21.08 2.15 -7.71
N ARG A 134 -20.83 3.45 -7.54
CA ARG A 134 -21.24 4.48 -8.49
C ARG A 134 -20.22 4.58 -9.63
N LYS A 135 -20.30 5.66 -10.42
CA LYS A 135 -19.32 5.98 -11.47
C LYS A 135 -17.90 6.15 -10.93
N LYS A 136 -17.76 6.56 -9.66
CA LYS A 136 -16.49 6.93 -9.05
C LYS A 136 -16.56 6.68 -7.55
N VAL A 137 -15.54 6.03 -7.00
CA VAL A 137 -15.30 5.95 -5.55
C VAL A 137 -14.34 7.07 -5.18
N THR A 138 -14.65 7.82 -4.13
CA THR A 138 -13.77 8.87 -3.62
C THR A 138 -13.59 8.69 -2.13
N PHE A 139 -12.35 8.52 -1.71
CA PHE A 139 -11.99 8.47 -0.30
C PHE A 139 -11.25 9.74 0.06
N SER A 140 -11.70 10.43 1.11
CA SER A 140 -11.07 11.66 1.60
C SER A 140 -10.74 11.52 3.07
N TRP A 141 -9.60 12.06 3.48
CA TRP A 141 -9.19 12.12 4.87
C TRP A 141 -8.51 13.45 5.16
N LYS A 142 -8.51 13.84 6.43
CA LYS A 142 -7.74 14.98 6.92
C LYS A 142 -6.59 14.45 7.75
N ASP A 143 -5.41 15.01 7.57
CA ASP A 143 -4.31 14.75 8.49
C ASP A 143 -4.64 15.40 9.84
N GLU A 144 -4.58 14.62 10.92
CA GLU A 144 -4.94 15.08 12.26
C GLU A 144 -4.02 16.19 12.77
N ASN A 145 -2.76 16.18 12.33
CA ASN A 145 -1.73 17.09 12.78
C ASN A 145 -1.52 18.29 11.84
N SER A 146 -2.28 18.37 10.75
CA SER A 146 -2.14 19.46 9.78
C SER A 146 -3.48 19.91 9.21
N ASN A 147 -3.53 21.11 8.63
CA ASN A 147 -4.73 21.57 7.92
C ASN A 147 -4.79 21.04 6.47
N ILE A 148 -4.16 19.89 6.21
CA ILE A 148 -4.08 19.28 4.90
C ILE A 148 -5.20 18.23 4.77
N LYS A 149 -6.01 18.39 3.74
CA LYS A 149 -7.00 17.42 3.31
C LYS A 149 -6.48 16.69 2.10
N TYR A 150 -6.65 15.39 2.10
CA TYR A 150 -6.27 14.52 1.01
C TYR A 150 -7.52 13.84 0.46
N SER A 151 -7.52 13.60 -0.84
CA SER A 151 -8.51 12.72 -1.47
C SER A 151 -7.86 11.86 -2.54
N VAL A 152 -8.28 10.61 -2.61
CA VAL A 152 -7.95 9.69 -3.68
C VAL A 152 -9.25 9.23 -4.31
N SER A 153 -9.23 9.03 -5.62
CA SER A 153 -10.43 8.64 -6.32
C SER A 153 -10.18 7.68 -7.45
N PHE A 154 -11.17 6.84 -7.75
CA PHE A 154 -11.08 5.79 -8.75
C PHE A 154 -12.36 5.75 -9.58
N ARG A 155 -12.24 5.73 -10.91
CA ARG A 155 -13.38 5.57 -11.82
C ARG A 155 -13.70 4.09 -11.96
N VAL A 156 -14.90 3.71 -11.56
CA VAL A 156 -15.32 2.30 -11.58
C VAL A 156 -15.62 1.88 -13.02
N PRO A 157 -15.05 0.75 -13.51
CA PRO A 157 -15.40 0.20 -14.82
C PRO A 157 -16.91 -0.01 -14.95
N LYS A 158 -17.50 0.32 -16.11
CA LYS A 158 -18.98 0.30 -16.30
C LYS A 158 -19.61 -1.03 -15.90
N GLN A 159 -18.95 -2.15 -16.22
CA GLN A 159 -19.40 -3.49 -15.90
C GLN A 159 -19.41 -3.84 -14.40
N LEU A 160 -18.76 -3.03 -13.56
CA LEU A 160 -18.71 -3.20 -12.10
C LEU A 160 -19.58 -2.18 -11.35
N GLN A 161 -20.17 -1.20 -12.05
CA GLN A 161 -21.08 -0.22 -11.45
C GLN A 161 -22.41 -0.88 -11.05
N GLY A 162 -23.02 -0.39 -9.98
CA GLY A 162 -24.29 -0.91 -9.44
C GLY A 162 -24.12 -2.12 -8.50
N LYS A 163 -22.97 -2.78 -8.49
CA LYS A 163 -22.68 -3.87 -7.54
C LYS A 163 -22.50 -3.30 -6.14
N ALA A 164 -23.23 -3.82 -5.16
CA ALA A 164 -23.08 -3.52 -3.73
C ALA A 164 -22.37 -4.67 -3.01
N ASN A 165 -21.95 -4.47 -1.76
CA ASN A 165 -21.34 -5.50 -0.91
C ASN A 165 -20.20 -6.26 -1.60
N CYS A 166 -19.37 -5.53 -2.32
CA CYS A 166 -18.20 -6.06 -3.00
C CYS A 166 -17.01 -5.13 -2.84
N ALA A 167 -15.83 -5.66 -3.10
CA ALA A 167 -14.60 -4.88 -3.21
C ALA A 167 -13.96 -5.14 -4.58
N LEU A 168 -13.21 -4.16 -5.06
CA LEU A 168 -12.33 -4.31 -6.21
C LEU A 168 -10.91 -4.46 -5.69
N ALA A 169 -10.17 -5.40 -6.25
CA ALA A 169 -8.76 -5.58 -5.97
C ALA A 169 -7.94 -5.41 -7.24
N ILE A 170 -6.82 -4.68 -7.16
CA ILE A 170 -5.95 -4.38 -8.29
C ILE A 170 -4.51 -4.54 -7.83
N ASP A 171 -3.74 -5.40 -8.49
CA ASP A 171 -2.33 -5.61 -8.15
C ASP A 171 -1.43 -4.64 -8.92
N HIS A 172 -0.39 -4.11 -8.28
CA HIS A 172 0.65 -3.34 -8.96
C HIS A 172 1.36 -4.24 -10.01
N PRO A 173 1.69 -3.72 -11.20
CA PRO A 173 1.52 -2.35 -11.69
C PRO A 173 0.25 -2.11 -12.53
N ASP A 174 -0.87 -2.80 -12.26
CA ASP A 174 -2.10 -2.66 -13.06
C ASP A 174 -2.86 -1.33 -12.76
N PHE A 175 -2.34 -0.53 -11.84
CA PHE A 175 -2.81 0.83 -11.56
C PHE A 175 -1.65 1.83 -11.47
N GLU A 176 -1.96 3.09 -11.75
CA GLU A 176 -1.10 4.24 -11.50
C GLU A 176 -1.80 5.24 -10.58
N ILE A 177 -1.02 5.98 -9.80
CA ILE A 177 -1.51 7.11 -9.01
C ILE A 177 -1.10 8.40 -9.72
N LEU A 178 -2.10 9.15 -10.17
CA LEU A 178 -1.94 10.46 -10.80
C LEU A 178 -2.25 11.56 -9.79
N GLU A 179 -1.38 12.56 -9.72
CA GLU A 179 -1.61 13.75 -8.94
C GLU A 179 -2.45 14.74 -9.76
N ILE A 180 -3.69 15.01 -9.33
CA ILE A 180 -4.62 15.90 -10.04
C ILE A 180 -4.35 17.35 -9.67
N SER A 181 -4.13 17.62 -8.38
CA SER A 181 -3.83 18.97 -7.92
C SER A 181 -3.10 18.99 -6.57
N LYS A 182 -1.99 19.75 -6.54
CA LYS A 182 -1.43 20.38 -5.34
C LYS A 182 -1.77 21.86 -5.41
N LYS A 183 -2.99 22.24 -5.04
CA LYS A 183 -3.28 23.68 -4.92
C LYS A 183 -2.64 24.17 -3.62
N SER A 184 -1.46 24.77 -3.71
CA SER A 184 -1.08 25.83 -2.78
C SER A 184 -2.02 26.97 -3.07
N SER A 185 -3.11 27.10 -2.31
CA SER A 185 -4.06 28.16 -2.56
C SER A 185 -3.49 29.49 -2.05
N THR A 186 -2.54 30.05 -2.80
CA THR A 186 -1.94 31.37 -2.54
C THR A 186 -3.04 32.44 -2.50
N TRP A 187 -4.11 32.28 -3.27
CA TRP A 187 -5.30 33.14 -3.27
C TRP A 187 -6.24 32.94 -2.06
N SER A 188 -6.36 31.74 -1.50
CA SER A 188 -7.18 31.54 -0.29
C SER A 188 -6.55 32.17 0.97
N ARG A 189 -5.24 32.42 0.96
CA ARG A 189 -4.56 33.18 2.03
C ARG A 189 -4.90 34.66 2.02
N ILE A 190 -5.30 35.21 0.87
CA ILE A 190 -5.56 36.64 0.69
C ILE A 190 -6.98 37.01 1.16
N PHE A 191 -7.97 36.12 0.98
CA PHE A 191 -9.38 36.44 1.24
C PHE A 191 -10.03 35.72 2.42
N ASP A 192 -9.38 34.72 3.02
CA ASP A 192 -9.93 34.05 4.21
C ASP A 192 -8.80 33.59 5.14
N ARG A 193 -8.44 34.43 6.12
CA ARG A 193 -7.44 34.11 7.16
C ARG A 193 -7.86 32.90 8.02
N SER A 194 -9.12 32.47 7.96
CA SER A 194 -9.66 31.36 8.76
C SER A 194 -9.67 29.99 8.04
N LYS A 195 -9.46 29.93 6.72
CA LYS A 195 -9.63 28.68 5.93
C LYS A 195 -8.58 28.45 4.82
N SER A 196 -7.30 28.40 5.17
CA SER A 196 -6.29 27.83 4.24
C SER A 196 -6.17 26.31 4.42
N GLN A 197 -7.18 25.55 4.00
CA GLN A 197 -7.03 24.10 3.85
C GLN A 197 -6.25 23.81 2.56
N ILE A 198 -5.14 23.07 2.67
CA ILE A 198 -4.42 22.56 1.51
C ILE A 198 -5.12 21.28 1.07
N GLU A 199 -5.57 21.23 -0.19
CA GLU A 199 -6.20 20.04 -0.76
C GLU A 199 -5.25 19.33 -1.74
N ASN A 200 -4.83 18.12 -1.37
CA ASN A 200 -4.09 17.21 -2.24
C ASN A 200 -5.06 16.20 -2.84
N GLN A 201 -5.14 16.15 -4.17
CA GLN A 201 -6.08 15.28 -4.88
C GLN A 201 -5.35 14.32 -5.80
N TYR A 202 -5.68 13.04 -5.69
CA TYR A 202 -5.11 11.95 -6.47
C TYR A 202 -6.19 11.17 -7.22
N GLU A 203 -5.86 10.69 -8.42
CA GLU A 203 -6.68 9.77 -9.21
C GLU A 203 -5.92 8.48 -9.42
N LEU A 204 -6.57 7.36 -9.10
CA LEU A 204 -6.13 6.04 -9.49
C LEU A 204 -6.62 5.77 -10.90
N LYS A 205 -5.68 5.49 -11.79
CA LYS A 205 -5.94 5.13 -13.17
C LYS A 205 -5.59 3.66 -13.37
N LEU A 206 -6.53 2.89 -13.90
CA LEU A 206 -6.26 1.53 -14.35
C LEU A 206 -5.34 1.60 -15.58
N VAL A 207 -4.27 0.81 -15.57
CA VAL A 207 -3.41 0.65 -16.74
C VAL A 207 -4.20 -0.11 -17.81
N GLU A 208 -4.01 0.23 -19.08
CA GLU A 208 -4.62 -0.54 -20.17
C GLU A 208 -4.25 -2.02 -20.03
N GLY A 209 -5.20 -2.93 -20.24
CA GLY A 209 -5.01 -4.37 -20.01
C GLY A 209 -4.81 -4.79 -18.54
N GLY A 210 -4.86 -3.86 -17.58
CA GLY A 210 -4.74 -4.15 -16.16
C GLY A 210 -5.92 -4.98 -15.62
N ASN A 211 -5.63 -5.87 -14.67
CA ASN A 211 -6.63 -6.75 -14.09
C ASN A 211 -7.31 -6.08 -12.90
N VAL A 212 -8.64 -6.18 -12.86
CA VAL A 212 -9.44 -5.83 -11.69
C VAL A 212 -10.17 -7.08 -11.24
N TYR A 213 -9.84 -7.56 -10.05
CA TYR A 213 -10.54 -8.67 -9.43
C TYR A 213 -11.76 -8.14 -8.67
N LEU A 214 -12.91 -8.78 -8.88
CA LEU A 214 -14.11 -8.51 -8.11
C LEU A 214 -14.15 -9.50 -6.94
N ILE A 215 -14.18 -8.96 -5.72
CA ILE A 215 -14.42 -9.74 -4.51
C ILE A 215 -15.91 -9.63 -4.20
N GLU A 216 -16.66 -10.67 -4.57
CA GLU A 216 -18.08 -10.77 -4.28
C GLU A 216 -18.30 -11.06 -2.79
N LEU A 217 -19.42 -10.56 -2.23
CA LEU A 217 -19.77 -10.74 -0.82
C LEU A 217 -18.64 -10.26 0.11
N PHE A 218 -18.11 -9.05 -0.16
CA PHE A 218 -17.03 -8.50 0.66
C PHE A 218 -17.56 -8.15 2.06
N PRO A 219 -16.97 -8.68 3.15
CA PRO A 219 -17.64 -8.71 4.45
C PRO A 219 -17.85 -7.33 5.05
N ASN A 220 -19.00 -7.10 5.67
CA ASN A 220 -19.41 -5.78 6.17
C ASN A 220 -18.99 -5.47 7.61
N LYS A 221 -18.33 -6.40 8.30
CA LYS A 221 -17.89 -6.25 9.70
C LYS A 221 -16.55 -6.93 9.93
N ASP A 222 -15.92 -6.62 11.06
CA ASP A 222 -14.72 -7.32 11.51
C ASP A 222 -14.98 -8.81 11.74
N GLY A 223 -13.98 -9.65 11.48
CA GLY A 223 -14.10 -11.10 11.67
C GLY A 223 -13.07 -11.91 10.90
N CYS A 224 -13.19 -13.23 10.98
CA CYS A 224 -12.44 -14.20 10.19
C CYS A 224 -13.30 -14.68 9.03
N TYR A 225 -12.71 -14.75 7.84
CA TYR A 225 -13.42 -15.06 6.59
C TYR A 225 -12.59 -15.98 5.70
N VAL A 226 -13.25 -16.59 4.72
CA VAL A 226 -12.55 -17.35 3.69
C VAL A 226 -11.78 -16.36 2.78
N PRO A 227 -10.50 -16.62 2.45
CA PRO A 227 -9.77 -15.82 1.49
C PRO A 227 -10.29 -16.03 0.07
N HIS A 228 -10.43 -14.95 -0.70
CA HIS A 228 -10.64 -15.01 -2.14
C HIS A 228 -9.44 -15.71 -2.80
N PRO A 229 -9.66 -16.74 -3.64
CA PRO A 229 -8.60 -17.65 -4.09
C PRO A 229 -7.47 -16.96 -4.87
N GLN A 230 -7.76 -15.85 -5.56
CA GLN A 230 -6.78 -15.18 -6.43
C GLN A 230 -6.03 -14.05 -5.72
N THR A 231 -6.63 -13.44 -4.67
CA THR A 231 -6.14 -12.20 -4.05
C THR A 231 -5.85 -12.34 -2.55
N GLY A 232 -6.36 -13.40 -1.91
CA GLY A 232 -6.25 -13.61 -0.46
C GLY A 232 -7.14 -12.67 0.37
N ILE A 233 -8.01 -11.89 -0.27
CA ILE A 233 -8.87 -10.92 0.42
C ILE A 233 -10.09 -11.64 1.02
N PRO A 234 -10.44 -11.41 2.30
CA PRO A 234 -11.67 -11.86 2.95
C PRO A 234 -12.92 -11.73 2.09
N GLN A 235 -13.71 -12.80 2.02
CA GLN A 235 -15.00 -12.84 1.33
C GLN A 235 -16.00 -13.78 2.02
N GLY A 236 -17.28 -13.54 1.78
CA GLY A 236 -18.38 -14.39 2.22
C GLY A 236 -18.75 -14.20 3.68
N GLU A 237 -19.37 -15.25 4.23
CA GLU A 237 -19.82 -15.27 5.62
C GLU A 237 -18.67 -15.47 6.61
N PRO A 238 -18.81 -14.99 7.86
CA PRO A 238 -17.85 -15.26 8.91
C PRO A 238 -17.60 -16.75 9.12
N VAL A 239 -16.36 -17.11 9.40
CA VAL A 239 -15.93 -18.48 9.76
C VAL A 239 -15.16 -18.45 11.07
N ASP A 240 -15.00 -19.63 11.67
CA ASP A 240 -14.15 -19.80 12.84
C ASP A 240 -12.68 -19.48 12.53
N ASP A 241 -11.98 -19.01 13.56
CA ASP A 241 -10.57 -18.68 13.46
C ASP A 241 -9.73 -19.93 13.15
N SER A 242 -8.90 -19.87 12.11
CA SER A 242 -8.06 -20.97 11.64
C SER A 242 -6.97 -20.48 10.69
N ASP A 243 -5.95 -21.29 10.46
CA ASP A 243 -4.85 -21.04 9.50
C ASP A 243 -5.35 -20.80 8.06
N LYS A 244 -6.57 -21.29 7.75
CA LYS A 244 -7.22 -21.14 6.44
C LYS A 244 -8.07 -19.89 6.34
N ALA A 245 -8.43 -19.26 7.47
CA ALA A 245 -9.20 -18.03 7.51
C ALA A 245 -8.28 -16.80 7.40
N ARG A 246 -8.86 -15.66 7.07
CA ARG A 246 -8.18 -14.35 7.07
C ARG A 246 -8.95 -13.37 7.92
N ARG A 247 -8.24 -12.68 8.81
CA ARG A 247 -8.83 -11.66 9.67
C ARG A 247 -8.98 -10.34 8.92
N LEU A 248 -10.19 -9.80 8.94
CA LEU A 248 -10.54 -8.50 8.40
C LEU A 248 -10.75 -7.50 9.54
N TRP A 249 -10.11 -6.33 9.45
CA TRP A 249 -10.50 -5.12 10.18
C TRP A 249 -11.08 -4.10 9.22
N ARG A 250 -12.41 -4.08 9.11
CA ARG A 250 -13.15 -3.20 8.24
C ARG A 250 -13.46 -1.87 8.93
N ARG A 251 -13.50 -0.81 8.13
CA ARG A 251 -14.10 0.47 8.50
C ARG A 251 -15.49 0.57 7.84
N ASP A 252 -16.45 1.18 8.54
CA ASP A 252 -17.84 1.34 8.06
C ASP A 252 -17.99 2.39 6.94
N SER A 253 -16.88 2.83 6.33
CA SER A 253 -16.85 3.83 5.27
C SER A 253 -16.30 3.26 3.97
N ALA A 254 -16.56 3.96 2.86
CA ALA A 254 -15.84 3.69 1.62
C ALA A 254 -14.34 3.89 1.84
N TYR A 255 -13.51 3.06 1.23
CA TYR A 255 -12.07 3.20 1.34
C TYR A 255 -11.35 2.79 0.06
N ILE A 256 -10.17 3.38 -0.12
CA ILE A 256 -9.21 3.09 -1.17
C ILE A 256 -7.85 3.00 -0.48
N SER A 257 -7.27 1.81 -0.43
CA SER A 257 -5.99 1.60 0.24
C SER A 257 -5.28 0.37 -0.29
N LEU A 258 -3.95 0.38 -0.24
CA LEU A 258 -3.20 -0.85 -0.34
C LEU A 258 -3.49 -1.75 0.87
N LEU A 259 -3.30 -3.05 0.70
CA LEU A 259 -3.30 -3.98 1.84
C LEU A 259 -1.97 -3.91 2.57
N ARG A 260 -2.03 -4.07 3.89
CA ARG A 260 -0.85 -4.19 4.74
C ARG A 260 -0.74 -5.59 5.31
N ARG A 261 0.51 -6.02 5.52
CA ARG A 261 0.87 -7.28 6.19
C ARG A 261 1.97 -7.00 7.22
N GLY A 262 1.85 -7.52 8.43
CA GLY A 262 2.82 -7.22 9.49
C GLY A 262 2.47 -7.91 10.81
N ASP A 263 3.44 -7.89 11.73
CA ASP A 263 3.35 -8.45 13.07
C ASP A 263 2.72 -7.44 14.04
N TYR A 264 1.61 -7.80 14.69
CA TYR A 264 0.99 -7.06 15.79
C TYR A 264 1.30 -7.68 17.16
N GLY A 265 2.48 -8.26 17.34
CA GLY A 265 3.00 -8.68 18.64
C GLY A 265 2.32 -9.93 19.22
N ILE A 266 1.53 -10.66 18.44
CA ILE A 266 0.96 -11.96 18.82
C ILE A 266 1.52 -12.98 17.83
N ILE A 267 2.35 -13.89 18.34
CA ILE A 267 3.23 -14.79 17.59
C ILE A 267 2.44 -15.94 16.94
N ASN A 268 1.49 -15.63 16.06
CA ASN A 268 0.85 -16.59 15.17
C ASN A 268 1.08 -16.13 13.73
N PHE A 269 2.21 -16.55 13.16
CA PHE A 269 2.51 -16.43 11.72
C PHE A 269 1.79 -17.58 10.97
N ASP A 270 0.51 -17.76 11.21
CA ASP A 270 -0.33 -18.83 10.62
C ASP A 270 -1.02 -18.38 9.33
N GLY A 271 -0.71 -17.17 8.85
CA GLY A 271 -1.36 -16.58 7.69
C GLY A 271 -2.76 -16.04 7.95
N SER A 272 -3.31 -16.10 9.17
CA SER A 272 -4.56 -15.42 9.55
C SER A 272 -4.49 -13.88 9.44
N THR A 273 -3.43 -13.37 8.81
CA THR A 273 -2.91 -12.02 8.90
C THR A 273 -3.99 -10.97 8.68
N LEU A 274 -3.97 -10.06 9.64
CA LEU A 274 -4.77 -8.88 9.78
C LEU A 274 -4.69 -8.01 8.53
N ILE A 275 -5.84 -7.76 7.91
CA ILE A 275 -5.99 -6.70 6.91
C ILE A 275 -6.40 -5.44 7.64
N ASP A 276 -5.44 -4.52 7.80
CA ASP A 276 -5.69 -3.20 8.36
C ASP A 276 -5.82 -2.14 7.26
N PHE A 277 -6.98 -1.48 7.20
CA PHE A 277 -7.22 -0.31 6.35
C PHE A 277 -6.97 1.03 7.09
N ARG A 278 -6.39 0.99 8.29
CA ARG A 278 -6.09 2.22 9.05
C ARG A 278 -4.92 2.98 8.43
N HIS A 279 -5.15 4.27 8.24
CA HIS A 279 -4.21 5.33 7.86
C HIS A 279 -4.02 5.58 6.35
N SER A 280 -4.00 6.89 6.11
CA SER A 280 -3.77 7.60 4.88
C SER A 280 -2.48 7.23 4.14
N LEU A 281 -2.58 7.24 2.81
CA LEU A 281 -1.52 6.98 1.83
C LEU A 281 -0.17 7.75 2.01
N PRO A 282 -0.01 8.88 2.74
CA PRO A 282 1.27 9.59 2.80
C PRO A 282 2.13 9.38 4.06
N SER A 283 1.68 8.73 5.13
CA SER A 283 2.20 9.08 6.47
C SER A 283 3.22 8.13 7.11
N PHE A 284 3.44 6.92 6.58
CA PHE A 284 4.29 5.95 7.26
C PHE A 284 5.27 5.30 6.29
N GLY A 285 6.57 5.38 6.64
CA GLY A 285 7.64 4.60 6.02
C GLY A 285 7.34 3.13 6.30
N LEU A 286 6.81 2.45 5.30
CA LEU A 286 6.41 1.07 5.39
C LEU A 286 7.30 0.26 4.46
N GLY A 287 7.58 -0.97 4.86
CA GLY A 287 8.43 -1.78 4.01
C GLY A 287 7.68 -2.20 2.76
N VAL A 288 8.39 -2.16 1.63
CA VAL A 288 7.86 -2.59 0.34
C VAL A 288 8.69 -3.74 -0.15
N VAL A 289 8.01 -4.64 -0.83
CA VAL A 289 8.54 -5.93 -1.22
C VAL A 289 8.57 -5.92 -2.74
N LEU A 290 9.77 -5.94 -3.34
CA LEU A 290 9.95 -5.78 -4.79
C LEU A 290 10.45 -7.08 -5.43
N ALA A 291 9.93 -7.39 -6.61
CA ALA A 291 10.40 -8.48 -7.47
C ALA A 291 10.72 -7.93 -8.87
N SER A 292 11.84 -8.37 -9.44
CA SER A 292 12.28 -7.99 -10.79
C SER A 292 11.37 -8.56 -11.86
N LEU A 293 11.05 -7.76 -12.88
CA LEU A 293 10.40 -8.24 -14.09
C LEU A 293 11.44 -8.99 -14.93
N GLN A 294 11.17 -10.27 -15.19
CA GLN A 294 11.94 -11.13 -16.10
C GLN A 294 11.23 -11.26 -17.45
#